data_AF-X0UNK2-F1
#
_entry.id   AF-X0UNK2-F1
#
_cell.length_a   1.000
_cell.length_b   1.000
_cell.length_c   1.000
_cell.angle_alpha   90.00
_cell.angle_beta   90.00
_cell.angle_gamma   90.00
#
_symmetry.space_group_name_H-M   'P 1'
#
loop_
_entity.id
_entity.type
_entity.pdbx_description
1 polymer ?
#
loop_
_entity_poly.entity_id
_entity_poly.type
_entity_poly.pdbx_seq_one_letter_code
_entity_poly.pdbx_strand_id
1 'polypeptide(L)'
;RGGKIVVGPKDGEATPVIPLTFTLQGVHEISAVGTIFPDSHGQPRVHMHAALGREGKARVGCIRTGIEVWKIGEIIVLEIIDNTAQRKEDSKTGFTMLES
;
A
#
# COMPACT_ATOMS: atom_id res chain seq x y z
N ARG A 1 -6.22 6.61 18.93
CA ARG A 1 -5.54 6.94 17.64
C ARG A 1 -5.14 5.62 17.00
N GLY A 2 -5.21 5.50 15.68
CA GLY A 2 -4.85 4.27 14.97
C GLY A 2 -4.64 4.52 13.49
N GLY A 3 -3.88 3.64 12.84
CA GLY A 3 -3.55 3.75 11.41
C GLY A 3 -4.79 3.67 10.52
N LYS A 4 -4.69 4.23 9.31
CA LYS A 4 -5.71 4.09 8.29
C LYS A 4 -5.17 3.21 7.17
N ILE A 5 -6.03 2.41 6.56
CA ILE A 5 -5.71 1.65 5.34
C ILE A 5 -6.80 1.85 4.29
N VAL A 6 -6.45 1.67 3.02
CA VAL A 6 -7.42 1.66 1.91
C VAL A 6 -7.92 0.23 1.71
N VAL A 7 -9.23 0.03 1.83
CA VAL A 7 -9.90 -1.28 1.76
C VAL A 7 -10.70 -1.50 0.48
N GLY A 8 -10.42 -0.69 -0.54
CA GLY A 8 -11.08 -0.73 -1.85
C GLY A 8 -11.50 0.66 -2.32
N PRO A 9 -12.20 0.75 -3.45
CA PRO A 9 -12.85 1.99 -3.90
C PRO A 9 -14.21 2.19 -3.22
N LYS A 10 -14.70 3.42 -3.18
CA LYS A 10 -16.08 3.74 -2.77
C LYS A 10 -17.10 3.28 -3.81
N ASP A 11 -16.73 3.39 -5.09
CA ASP A 11 -17.48 2.93 -6.27
C ASP A 11 -16.46 2.34 -7.25
N GLY A 12 -16.70 1.11 -7.70
CA GLY A 12 -15.79 0.36 -8.58
C GLY A 12 -15.76 0.87 -10.02
N GLU A 13 -16.82 1.57 -10.46
CA GLU A 13 -16.96 2.05 -11.85
C GLU A 13 -16.59 3.55 -11.98
N ALA A 14 -16.42 4.24 -10.86
CA ALA A 14 -16.15 5.68 -10.86
C ALA A 14 -14.72 6.00 -11.29
N THR A 15 -14.59 6.98 -12.20
CA THR A 15 -13.32 7.60 -12.58
C THR A 15 -13.41 9.11 -12.32
N PRO A 16 -12.57 9.70 -11.45
CA PRO A 16 -11.44 9.08 -10.74
C PRO A 16 -11.87 8.19 -9.56
N VAL A 17 -11.02 7.22 -9.22
CA VAL A 17 -11.29 6.28 -8.12
C VAL A 17 -11.16 6.99 -6.77
N ILE A 18 -12.25 6.97 -5.99
CA ILE A 18 -12.26 7.48 -4.61
C ILE A 18 -11.92 6.32 -3.66
N PRO A 19 -10.83 6.38 -2.88
CA PRO A 19 -10.46 5.30 -1.97
C PRO A 19 -11.40 5.24 -0.75
N LEU A 20 -11.89 4.04 -0.44
CA LEU A 20 -12.55 3.74 0.82
C LEU A 20 -11.48 3.46 1.89
N THR A 21 -11.50 4.21 2.98
CA THR A 21 -10.53 4.06 4.07
C THR A 21 -11.17 3.40 5.30
N PHE A 22 -10.42 2.54 5.96
CA PHE A 22 -10.78 1.94 7.24
C PHE A 22 -9.81 2.42 8.33
N THR A 23 -10.35 2.87 9.47
CA THR A 23 -9.53 3.26 10.63
C THR A 23 -9.37 2.07 11.56
N LEU A 24 -8.13 1.66 11.78
CA LEU A 24 -7.77 0.59 12.71
C LEU A 24 -7.92 1.11 14.15
N GLN A 25 -8.51 0.29 15.01
CA GLN A 25 -8.69 0.61 16.43
C GLN A 25 -7.76 -0.27 17.27
N GLY A 26 -6.83 0.36 18.00
CA GLY A 26 -5.83 -0.34 18.80
C GLY A 26 -4.72 -0.99 17.98
N VAL A 27 -3.92 -1.82 18.65
CA VAL A 27 -2.74 -2.49 18.08
C VAL A 27 -3.18 -3.72 17.28
N HIS A 28 -2.57 -3.91 16.11
CA HIS A 28 -2.78 -5.09 15.27
C HIS A 28 -1.43 -5.75 14.99
N GLU A 29 -1.44 -7.08 14.87
CA GLU A 29 -0.35 -7.83 14.26
C GLU A 29 -0.40 -7.65 12.73
N ILE A 30 0.74 -7.62 12.07
CA ILE A 30 0.84 -7.32 10.64
C ILE A 30 1.60 -8.40 9.87
N SER A 31 1.05 -8.79 8.72
CA SER A 31 1.78 -9.46 7.65
C SER A 31 1.56 -8.68 6.37
N ALA A 32 2.63 -8.33 5.66
CA ALA A 32 2.56 -7.44 4.51
C ALA A 32 3.45 -7.89 3.36
N VAL A 33 3.04 -7.54 2.15
CA VAL A 33 3.81 -7.73 0.92
C VAL A 33 3.73 -6.46 0.09
N GLY A 34 4.85 -6.08 -0.51
CA GLY A 34 4.91 -4.88 -1.32
C GLY A 34 6.14 -4.86 -2.18
N THR A 35 6.22 -3.82 -3.00
CA THR A 35 7.34 -3.57 -3.90
C THR A 35 7.83 -2.14 -3.74
N ILE A 36 9.10 -1.94 -4.08
CA ILE A 36 9.73 -0.63 -4.15
C ILE A 36 10.20 -0.46 -5.59
N PHE A 37 9.62 0.49 -6.30
CA PHE A 37 10.03 0.86 -7.66
C PHE A 37 10.16 2.37 -7.74
N PRO A 38 11.13 2.90 -8.50
CA PRO A 38 11.27 4.34 -8.67
C PRO A 38 10.08 4.92 -9.43
N ASP A 39 9.71 6.17 -9.17
CA ASP A 39 8.84 6.94 -10.07
C ASP A 39 9.60 7.50 -11.26
N SER A 40 8.91 8.27 -12.11
CA SER A 40 9.48 8.93 -13.29
C SER A 40 10.60 9.95 -12.98
N HIS A 41 10.79 10.31 -11.71
CA HIS A 41 11.87 11.18 -11.24
C HIS A 41 12.98 10.40 -10.54
N GLY A 42 12.93 9.05 -10.54
CA GLY A 42 13.89 8.19 -9.88
C GLY A 42 13.67 8.04 -8.38
N GLN A 43 12.58 8.57 -7.80
CA GLN A 43 12.36 8.48 -6.34
C GLN A 43 11.74 7.14 -5.97
N PRO A 44 12.23 6.44 -4.93
CA PRO A 44 11.70 5.13 -4.55
C PRO A 44 10.27 5.26 -4.02
N ARG A 45 9.34 4.48 -4.62
CA ARG A 45 7.94 4.44 -4.20
C ARG A 45 7.57 3.04 -3.71
N VAL A 46 7.17 2.98 -2.43
CA VAL A 46 6.59 1.78 -1.83
C VAL A 46 5.15 1.64 -2.28
N HIS A 47 4.77 0.45 -2.74
CA HIS A 47 3.37 0.02 -2.83
C HIS A 47 3.25 -1.29 -2.08
N MET A 48 2.51 -1.25 -0.97
CA MET A 48 2.40 -2.37 -0.06
C MET A 48 0.94 -2.59 0.33
N HIS A 49 0.57 -3.85 0.40
CA HIS A 49 -0.68 -4.32 0.96
C HIS A 49 -0.39 -5.14 2.22
N ALA A 50 -1.25 -5.01 3.21
CA ALA A 50 -1.07 -5.65 4.49
C ALA A 50 -2.37 -6.26 4.99
N ALA A 51 -2.25 -7.40 5.67
CA ALA A 51 -3.27 -7.97 6.53
C ALA A 51 -2.95 -7.57 7.97
N LEU A 52 -3.89 -6.89 8.63
CA LEU A 52 -3.79 -6.43 10.00
C LEU A 52 -4.79 -7.19 10.87
N GLY A 53 -4.28 -8.02 11.76
CA GLY A 53 -5.05 -8.94 12.59
C GLY A 53 -5.23 -8.46 14.03
N ARG A 54 -6.45 -8.56 14.56
CA ARG A 54 -6.77 -8.35 15.98
C ARG A 54 -8.03 -9.11 16.37
N GLU A 55 -7.99 -9.86 17.48
CA GLU A 55 -9.16 -10.52 18.09
C GLU A 55 -9.95 -11.39 17.08
N GLY A 56 -9.24 -12.18 16.27
CA GLY A 56 -9.86 -13.06 15.26
C GLY A 56 -10.40 -12.34 14.02
N LYS A 57 -10.24 -11.02 13.92
CA LYS A 57 -10.62 -10.22 12.75
C LYS A 57 -9.38 -9.76 12.00
N ALA A 58 -9.46 -9.75 10.67
CA ALA A 58 -8.45 -9.17 9.81
C ALA A 58 -9.03 -8.00 9.00
N ARG A 59 -8.20 -7.00 8.77
CA ARG A 59 -8.43 -5.92 7.81
C ARG A 59 -7.30 -5.94 6.80
N VAL A 60 -7.65 -6.06 5.52
CA VAL A 60 -6.68 -6.22 4.44
C VAL A 60 -6.83 -5.04 3.48
N GLY A 61 -5.70 -4.44 3.10
CA GLY A 61 -5.74 -3.27 2.24
C GLY A 61 -4.38 -2.66 1.96
N CYS A 62 -4.38 -1.59 1.19
CA CYS A 62 -3.19 -0.81 0.90
C CYS A 62 -2.86 0.14 2.06
N ILE A 63 -1.60 0.15 2.50
CA ILE A 63 -1.14 0.97 3.64
C ILE A 63 -0.70 2.39 3.26
N ARG A 64 -1.00 2.85 2.04
CA ARG A 64 -0.54 4.15 1.50
C ARG A 64 -0.91 5.37 2.35
N THR A 65 -1.95 5.26 3.18
CA THR A 65 -2.39 6.30 4.11
C THR A 65 -1.52 6.40 5.37
N GLY A 66 -0.59 5.46 5.56
CA GLY A 66 0.31 5.40 6.70
C GLY A 66 -0.22 4.54 7.85
N ILE A 67 0.70 3.77 8.43
CA ILE A 67 0.52 3.04 9.69
C ILE A 67 1.73 3.34 10.58
N GLU A 68 1.55 3.21 11.90
CA GLU A 68 2.61 3.43 12.88
C GLU A 68 3.02 2.10 13.50
N VAL A 69 4.34 1.88 13.64
CA VAL A 69 4.88 0.72 14.36
C VAL A 69 4.72 0.97 15.86
N TRP A 70 4.13 0.02 16.58
CA TRP A 70 3.95 0.15 18.03
C TRP A 70 5.17 -0.30 18.85
N LYS A 71 5.72 -1.47 18.55
CA LYS A 71 6.87 -2.05 19.27
C LYS A 71 8.02 -2.39 18.32
N ILE A 72 7.75 -3.27 17.35
CA ILE A 72 8.71 -3.72 16.38
C ILE A 72 8.00 -3.97 15.04
N GLY A 73 8.72 -3.75 13.95
CA GLY A 73 8.35 -4.18 12.61
C GLY A 73 9.59 -4.76 11.96
N GLU A 74 9.56 -6.05 11.64
CA GLU A 74 10.66 -6.73 10.96
C GLU A 74 10.38 -6.74 9.46
N ILE A 75 11.34 -6.27 8.66
CA ILE A 75 11.18 -6.12 7.21
C ILE A 75 12.36 -6.78 6.52
N ILE A 76 12.06 -7.66 5.56
CA ILE A 76 13.04 -8.22 4.64
C ILE A 76 12.88 -7.49 3.31
N VAL A 77 13.99 -6.97 2.77
CA VAL A 77 14.03 -6.35 1.44
C VAL A 77 14.87 -7.25 0.54
N LEU A 78 14.28 -7.68 -0.57
CA LEU A 78 14.95 -8.44 -1.62
C LEU A 78 15.10 -7.55 -2.85
N GLU A 79 16.32 -7.40 -3.33
CA GLU A 79 16.62 -6.60 -4.52
C GLU A 79 16.56 -7.44 -5.78
N ILE A 80 15.90 -6.91 -6.82
CA ILE A 80 15.88 -7.48 -8.16
C ILE A 80 16.90 -6.67 -8.99
N ILE A 81 18.01 -7.32 -9.32
CA ILE A 81 19.07 -6.73 -10.16
C ILE A 81 18.66 -6.73 -11.63
N ASP A 82 19.29 -5.84 -12.43
CA ASP A 82 19.08 -5.70 -13.88
C ASP A 82 17.62 -5.46 -14.29
N ASN A 83 16.88 -4.69 -13.48
CA ASN A 83 15.49 -4.33 -13.73
C ASN A 83 15.33 -2.83 -14.02
N THR A 84 14.60 -2.49 -15.09
CA THR A 84 14.30 -1.11 -15.52
C THR A 84 12.91 -0.63 -15.14
N ALA A 85 12.12 -1.46 -14.44
CA ALA A 85 10.74 -1.13 -14.14
C ALA A 85 10.62 0.11 -13.24
N GLN A 86 9.66 0.97 -13.57
CA GLN A 86 9.37 2.22 -12.89
C GLN A 86 7.86 2.44 -12.81
N ARG A 87 7.44 3.31 -11.90
CA ARG A 87 6.05 3.72 -11.75
C ARG A 87 5.78 4.95 -12.61
N LYS A 88 4.81 4.86 -13.52
CA LYS A 88 4.37 5.98 -14.38
C LYS A 88 2.90 6.29 -14.17
N GLU A 89 2.54 7.55 -14.35
CA GLU A 89 1.14 7.97 -14.30
C GLU A 89 0.37 7.46 -15.53
N ASP A 90 -0.73 6.77 -15.28
CA ASP A 90 -1.72 6.43 -16.28
C ASP A 90 -2.80 7.51 -16.32
N SER A 91 -2.85 8.26 -17.40
CA SER A 91 -3.82 9.35 -17.59
C SER A 91 -5.27 8.88 -17.66
N LYS A 92 -5.52 7.59 -17.95
CA LYS A 92 -6.89 7.04 -18.00
C LYS A 92 -7.47 6.80 -16.62
N THR A 93 -6.66 6.28 -15.71
CA THR A 93 -7.09 5.90 -14.35
C THR A 93 -6.70 6.91 -13.28
N GLY A 94 -5.71 7.75 -13.56
CA GLY A 94 -5.07 8.63 -12.58
C GLY A 94 -4.16 7.89 -11.59
N PHE A 95 -3.80 6.63 -11.86
CA PHE A 95 -2.93 5.84 -11.00
C PHE A 95 -1.47 5.86 -11.45
N THR A 96 -0.56 5.62 -10.50
CA THR A 96 0.85 5.37 -10.81
C THR A 96 1.09 3.86 -10.98
N MET A 97 1.03 3.40 -12.22
CA MET A 97 1.12 2.00 -12.63
C MET A 97 2.58 1.57 -12.72
N LEU A 98 2.86 0.30 -12.42
CA LEU A 98 4.19 -0.29 -12.64
C LEU A 98 4.34 -0.64 -14.12
N GLU A 99 5.41 -0.17 -14.74
CA GLU A 99 5.76 -0.45 -16.14
C GLU A 99 7.22 -0.87 -16.24
N SER A 100 7.54 -1.81 -17.13
CA SER A 100 8.90 -2.30 -17.42
C SER A 100 9.40 -1.81 -18.77
#